data_AF-A0A9P1HBS7-F1
#
_entry.id   AF-A0A9P1HBS7-F1
#
_cell.length_a   1.000
_cell.length_b   1.000
_cell.length_c   1.000
_cell.angle_alpha   90.00
_cell.angle_beta   90.00
_cell.angle_gamma   90.00
#
_symmetry.space_group_name_H-M   'P 1'
#
loop_
_entity.id
_entity.type
_entity.pdbx_description
1 polymer ?
#
loop_
_entity_poly.entity_id
_entity_poly.type
_entity_poly.pdbx_seq_one_letter_code
_entity_poly.pdbx_strand_id
1 'polypeptide(L)'
;MPLCDRCSLLSIDGLVEQDVPFQPDIGTLKASADRGCAFCALCWYTMRTSNKLALVENLLRGESAWPGDDAWTPQIWLRGVSFHQRGQDGAHIAVSCGKLHWGPEAWKQDPDCNRTPTVDGKLEVYDIASKVEPMPWRLR
;
A
#
# COMPACT_ATOMS: atom_id res chain seq x y z
N MET A 1 -1.24 10.60 17.30
CA MET A 1 -0.53 9.31 17.12
C MET A 1 0.75 9.59 16.35
N PRO A 2 1.93 9.11 16.78
CA PRO A 2 3.19 9.49 16.14
C PRO A 2 3.34 8.80 14.77
N LEU A 3 3.88 9.55 13.80
CA LEU A 3 4.40 9.02 12.54
C LEU A 3 5.91 8.77 12.70
N CYS A 4 6.46 7.76 12.03
CA CYS A 4 7.92 7.63 11.91
C CYS A 4 8.44 8.58 10.82
N ASP A 5 9.75 8.81 10.77
CA ASP A 5 10.38 9.73 9.82
C ASP A 5 9.98 9.47 8.36
N ARG A 6 9.87 8.19 7.97
CA ARG A 6 9.41 7.80 6.62
C ARG A 6 7.96 8.22 6.38
N CYS A 7 7.06 7.95 7.33
CA CYS A 7 5.66 8.33 7.21
C CYS A 7 5.45 9.84 7.24
N SER A 8 6.28 10.59 7.98
CA SER A 8 6.16 12.06 8.04
C SER A 8 6.54 12.77 6.74
N LEU A 9 7.22 12.09 5.84
CA LEU A 9 7.59 12.60 4.52
C LEU A 9 6.56 12.29 3.43
N LEU A 10 5.54 11.48 3.73
CA LEU A 10 4.51 11.12 2.76
C LEU A 10 3.57 12.31 2.53
N SER A 11 3.32 12.59 1.26
CA SER A 11 2.32 13.56 0.82
C SER A 11 1.33 12.88 -0.14
N ILE A 12 0.12 13.44 -0.21
CA ILE A 12 -0.89 12.98 -1.16
C ILE A 12 -0.39 13.16 -2.59
N ASP A 13 0.18 14.33 -2.92
CA ASP A 13 0.71 14.62 -4.25
C ASP A 13 1.78 13.61 -4.66
N GLY A 14 2.69 13.26 -3.75
CA GLY A 14 3.73 12.26 -4.01
C GLY A 14 3.17 10.85 -4.28
N LEU A 15 2.04 10.49 -3.66
CA LEU A 15 1.36 9.21 -3.89
C LEU A 15 0.55 9.19 -5.19
N VAL A 16 0.09 10.35 -5.67
CA VAL A 16 -0.63 10.47 -6.94
C VAL A 16 0.32 10.36 -8.12
N GLU A 17 1.45 11.06 -8.05
CA GLU A 17 2.34 11.24 -9.19
C GLU A 17 3.17 9.99 -9.49
N GLN A 18 3.47 9.17 -8.47
CA GLN A 18 4.38 8.05 -8.62
C GLN A 18 4.22 6.97 -7.54
N ASP A 19 4.81 5.81 -7.80
CA ASP A 19 5.06 4.81 -6.77
C ASP A 19 6.10 5.31 -5.77
N VAL A 20 5.81 5.14 -4.48
CA VAL A 20 6.68 5.60 -3.40
C VAL A 20 7.30 4.39 -2.70
N PRO A 21 8.65 4.25 -2.71
CA PRO A 21 9.31 3.24 -1.89
C PRO A 21 9.13 3.63 -0.41
N PHE A 22 8.56 2.73 0.38
CA PHE A 22 8.09 3.05 1.72
C PHE A 22 8.93 2.39 2.82
N GLN A 23 8.88 1.06 2.93
CA GLN A 23 9.67 0.30 3.90
C GLN A 23 10.59 -0.70 3.19
N PRO A 24 11.78 -1.00 3.74
CA PRO A 24 12.71 -1.94 3.11
C PRO A 24 12.13 -3.35 2.92
N ASP A 25 11.28 -3.78 3.85
CA ASP A 25 10.67 -5.11 3.87
C ASP A 25 9.46 -5.13 4.82
N ILE A 26 8.70 -6.23 4.79
CA ILE A 26 7.51 -6.41 5.63
C ILE A 26 7.85 -6.51 7.13
N GLY A 27 9.04 -7.00 7.48
CA GLY A 27 9.53 -7.09 8.85
C GLY A 27 9.81 -5.70 9.43
N THR A 28 10.42 -4.81 8.66
CA THR A 28 10.67 -3.41 9.02
C THR A 28 9.35 -2.63 9.12
N LEU A 29 8.38 -2.91 8.24
CA LEU A 29 7.02 -2.37 8.34
C LEU A 29 6.36 -2.78 9.66
N LYS A 30 6.35 -4.09 9.98
CA LYS A 30 5.82 -4.62 11.22
C LYS A 30 6.53 -4.02 12.44
N ALA A 31 7.85 -3.94 12.44
CA ALA A 31 8.62 -3.37 13.53
C ALA A 31 8.29 -1.87 13.75
N SER A 32 8.05 -1.12 12.67
CA SER A 32 7.62 0.28 12.76
C SER A 32 6.19 0.41 13.32
N ALA A 33 5.30 -0.52 12.97
CA ALA A 33 3.97 -0.61 13.58
C ALA A 33 4.05 -0.92 15.08
N ASP A 34 4.86 -1.90 15.48
CA ASP A 34 5.06 -2.30 16.88
C ASP A 34 5.69 -1.17 17.73
N ARG A 35 6.48 -0.29 17.11
CA ARG A 35 7.01 0.94 17.75
C ARG A 35 5.98 2.07 17.86
N GLY A 36 4.75 1.88 17.38
CA GLY A 36 3.65 2.82 17.55
C GLY A 36 3.42 3.77 16.37
N CYS A 37 4.03 3.54 15.21
CA CYS A 37 3.72 4.35 14.04
C CYS A 37 2.33 4.01 13.48
N ALA A 38 1.41 4.98 13.55
CA ALA A 38 0.01 4.79 13.17
C ALA A 38 -0.18 4.30 11.72
N PHE A 39 0.47 4.96 10.78
CA PHE A 39 0.32 4.63 9.36
C PHE A 39 0.98 3.28 9.01
N CYS A 40 2.15 2.98 9.60
CA CYS A 40 2.76 1.65 9.46
C CYS A 40 1.85 0.55 10.02
N ALA A 41 1.17 0.80 11.14
CA ALA A 41 0.23 -0.15 11.72
C ALA A 41 -0.96 -0.44 10.80
N LEU A 42 -1.53 0.58 10.15
CA LEU A 42 -2.57 0.40 9.14
C LEU A 42 -2.06 -0.43 7.95
N CYS A 43 -0.91 -0.06 7.38
CA CYS A 43 -0.31 -0.79 6.26
C CYS A 43 -0.02 -2.25 6.62
N TRP A 44 0.56 -2.49 7.80
CA TRP A 44 0.85 -3.84 8.30
C TRP A 44 -0.42 -4.66 8.48
N TYR A 45 -1.44 -4.08 9.12
CA TYR A 45 -2.72 -4.73 9.33
C TYR A 45 -3.33 -5.17 8.00
N THR A 46 -3.42 -4.25 7.03
CA THR A 46 -3.99 -4.53 5.71
C THR A 46 -3.22 -5.63 5.00
N MET A 47 -1.87 -5.54 4.95
CA MET A 47 -1.03 -6.58 4.33
C MET A 47 -1.27 -7.95 4.96
N ARG A 48 -1.38 -8.01 6.30
CA ARG A 48 -1.62 -9.25 7.03
C ARG A 48 -3.01 -9.83 6.77
N THR A 49 -4.05 -9.00 6.66
CA THR A 49 -5.44 -9.47 6.54
C THR A 49 -5.87 -9.74 5.11
N SER A 50 -5.27 -9.07 4.13
CA SER A 50 -5.63 -9.21 2.71
C SER A 50 -4.94 -10.39 2.02
N ASN A 51 -3.98 -11.04 2.68
CA ASN A 51 -3.14 -12.07 2.08
C ASN A 51 -3.20 -13.41 2.83
N LYS A 52 -2.81 -14.48 2.15
CA LYS A 52 -2.64 -15.79 2.78
C LYS A 52 -1.53 -15.72 3.82
N LEU A 53 -1.80 -16.21 5.03
CA LEU A 53 -0.86 -16.18 6.15
C LEU A 53 0.52 -16.73 5.79
N ALA A 54 0.58 -17.87 5.08
CA ALA A 54 1.85 -18.48 4.65
C ALA A 54 2.72 -17.55 3.80
N LEU A 55 2.13 -16.71 2.94
CA LEU A 55 2.88 -15.75 2.12
C LEU A 55 3.50 -14.66 3.00
N VAL A 56 2.71 -14.12 3.94
CA VAL A 56 3.15 -13.10 4.89
C VAL A 56 4.26 -13.64 5.81
N GLU A 57 4.14 -14.89 6.25
CA GLU A 57 5.15 -15.57 7.08
C GLU A 57 6.47 -15.78 6.33
N ASN A 58 6.43 -16.19 5.06
CA ASN A 58 7.64 -16.28 4.23
C ASN A 58 8.33 -14.91 4.13
N LEU A 59 7.58 -13.85 3.79
CA LEU A 59 8.14 -12.51 3.69
C LEU A 59 8.73 -12.01 5.03
N LEU A 60 8.10 -12.35 6.17
CA LEU A 60 8.64 -12.04 7.49
C LEU A 60 9.95 -12.77 7.80
N ARG A 61 10.17 -13.94 7.21
CA ARG A 61 11.46 -14.66 7.27
C ARG A 61 12.50 -14.13 6.28
N GLY A 62 12.17 -13.13 5.48
CA GLY A 62 13.02 -12.65 4.39
C GLY A 62 13.05 -13.59 3.19
N GLU A 63 12.07 -14.50 3.08
CA GLU A 63 11.92 -15.45 1.99
C GLU A 63 10.93 -14.91 0.95
N SER A 64 11.04 -15.41 -0.28
CA SER A 64 10.09 -15.08 -1.35
C SER A 64 8.68 -15.53 -0.99
N ALA A 65 7.69 -14.70 -1.29
CA ALA A 65 6.28 -15.11 -1.27
C ALA A 65 5.96 -16.11 -2.40
N TRP A 66 6.80 -16.21 -3.43
CA TRP A 66 6.54 -17.04 -4.61
C TRP A 66 7.48 -18.23 -4.67
N PRO A 67 6.98 -19.40 -5.11
CA PRO A 67 7.83 -20.57 -5.31
C PRO A 67 8.77 -20.36 -6.50
N GLY A 68 10.06 -20.68 -6.32
CA GLY A 68 11.09 -20.65 -7.35
C GLY A 68 12.31 -19.77 -6.99
N ASP A 69 13.36 -19.87 -7.78
CA ASP A 69 14.60 -19.06 -7.67
C ASP A 69 14.50 -17.75 -8.47
N ASP A 70 13.28 -17.31 -8.80
CA ASP A 70 13.07 -16.05 -9.49
C ASP A 70 13.50 -14.89 -8.59
N ALA A 71 14.26 -13.95 -9.18
CA ALA A 71 14.63 -12.73 -8.49
C ALA A 71 13.36 -11.97 -8.04
N TRP A 72 13.39 -11.50 -6.80
CA TRP A 72 12.29 -10.76 -6.20
C TRP A 72 12.81 -9.64 -5.30
N THR A 73 11.98 -8.63 -5.07
CA THR A 73 12.29 -7.54 -4.15
C THR A 73 11.38 -7.57 -2.92
N PRO A 74 11.95 -7.42 -1.70
CA PRO A 74 11.18 -7.35 -0.46
C PRO A 74 10.59 -5.96 -0.19
N GLN A 75 11.00 -4.95 -0.95
CA GLN A 75 10.66 -3.56 -0.67
C GLN A 75 9.16 -3.33 -0.68
N ILE A 76 8.64 -2.64 0.33
CA ILE A 76 7.25 -2.24 0.40
C ILE A 76 7.05 -0.92 -0.34
N TRP A 77 6.07 -0.90 -1.23
CA TRP A 77 5.70 0.25 -2.06
C TRP A 77 4.29 0.74 -1.75
N LEU A 78 4.09 2.05 -1.94
CA LEU A 78 2.80 2.70 -1.87
C LEU A 78 2.44 3.31 -3.23
N ARG A 79 1.17 3.20 -3.62
CA ARG A 79 0.62 3.90 -4.79
C ARG A 79 -0.74 4.48 -4.44
N GLY A 80 -0.94 5.77 -4.72
CA GLY A 80 -2.28 6.37 -4.73
C GLY A 80 -3.05 5.93 -5.96
N VAL A 81 -4.26 5.42 -5.77
CA VAL A 81 -5.12 4.94 -6.85
C VAL A 81 -6.45 5.71 -6.80
N SER A 82 -6.87 6.24 -7.95
CA SER A 82 -8.16 6.91 -8.11
C SER A 82 -8.39 8.13 -7.20
N PHE A 83 -7.31 8.85 -6.84
CA PHE A 83 -7.39 10.05 -6.00
C PHE A 83 -8.10 11.23 -6.69
N HIS A 84 -7.94 11.39 -8.01
CA HIS A 84 -8.57 12.48 -8.77
C HIS A 84 -9.95 12.15 -9.33
N GLN A 85 -10.22 10.87 -9.58
CA GLN A 85 -11.50 10.39 -10.07
C GLN A 85 -11.84 9.15 -9.25
N ARG A 86 -12.66 9.34 -8.20
CA ARG A 86 -13.22 8.24 -7.42
C ARG A 86 -14.07 7.40 -8.37
N GLY A 87 -13.47 6.41 -9.01
CA GLY A 87 -14.19 5.41 -9.80
C GLY A 87 -15.12 4.59 -8.91
N GLN A 88 -15.60 3.45 -9.40
CA GLN A 88 -16.51 2.58 -8.63
C GLN A 88 -15.91 2.10 -7.30
N ASP A 89 -14.58 1.99 -7.22
CA ASP A 89 -13.84 1.48 -6.04
C ASP A 89 -13.36 2.59 -5.08
N GLY A 90 -13.66 3.86 -5.36
CA GLY A 90 -13.19 4.99 -4.55
C GLY A 90 -11.67 5.24 -4.61
N ALA A 91 -11.23 6.25 -3.85
CA ALA A 91 -9.80 6.59 -3.71
C ALA A 91 -9.16 5.67 -2.66
N HIS A 92 -8.02 5.06 -2.98
CA HIS A 92 -7.31 4.18 -2.05
C HIS A 92 -5.80 4.23 -2.23
N ILE A 93 -5.07 3.86 -1.18
CA ILE A 93 -3.64 3.62 -1.23
C ILE A 93 -3.44 2.11 -1.35
N ALA A 94 -2.78 1.68 -2.42
CA ALA A 94 -2.30 0.31 -2.53
C ALA A 94 -0.96 0.19 -1.80
N VAL A 95 -0.85 -0.78 -0.90
CA VAL A 95 0.37 -1.19 -0.20
C VAL A 95 0.79 -2.53 -0.77
N SER A 96 2.05 -2.70 -1.15
CA SER A 96 2.47 -3.91 -1.87
C SER A 96 3.94 -4.29 -1.61
N CYS A 97 4.26 -5.58 -1.66
CA CYS A 97 5.62 -6.11 -1.59
C CYS A 97 6.26 -6.20 -2.99
N GLY A 98 7.02 -5.19 -3.37
CA GLY A 98 7.45 -4.91 -4.74
C GLY A 98 6.52 -3.93 -5.43
N LYS A 99 7.06 -3.22 -6.41
CA LYS A 99 6.37 -2.17 -7.15
C LYS A 99 5.26 -2.77 -8.00
N LEU A 100 4.11 -2.10 -7.99
CA LEU A 100 2.96 -2.51 -8.78
C LEU A 100 3.23 -2.23 -10.26
N HIS A 101 2.92 -3.20 -11.11
CA HIS A 101 3.12 -3.05 -12.54
C HIS A 101 1.85 -3.33 -13.34
N TRP A 102 1.73 -2.66 -14.49
CA TRP A 102 0.63 -2.86 -15.41
C TRP A 102 1.15 -3.59 -16.64
N GLY A 103 0.58 -4.76 -16.92
CA GLY A 103 0.95 -5.60 -18.07
C GLY A 103 1.82 -6.81 -17.71
N PRO A 104 1.80 -7.86 -18.53
CA PRO A 104 2.31 -9.20 -18.18
C PRO A 104 3.84 -9.33 -18.05
N GLU A 105 4.60 -8.30 -18.44
CA GLU A 105 6.07 -8.38 -18.56
C GLU A 105 6.83 -7.20 -17.95
N ALA A 106 6.15 -6.31 -17.23
CA ALA A 106 6.80 -5.12 -16.69
C ALA A 106 7.91 -5.44 -15.67
N TRP A 107 7.84 -6.58 -14.98
CA TRP A 107 8.91 -7.14 -14.14
C TRP A 107 10.24 -7.41 -14.89
N LYS A 108 10.21 -7.55 -16.23
CA LYS A 108 11.44 -7.70 -17.03
C LYS A 108 12.18 -6.38 -17.24
N GLN A 109 11.48 -5.26 -17.07
CA GLN A 109 11.98 -3.92 -17.38
C GLN A 109 12.28 -3.13 -16.11
N ASP A 110 11.61 -3.44 -15.01
CA ASP A 110 11.76 -2.79 -13.72
C ASP A 110 12.13 -3.85 -12.65
N PRO A 111 13.37 -3.82 -12.11
CA PRO A 111 13.84 -4.78 -11.12
C PRO A 111 13.10 -4.65 -9.77
N ASP A 112 12.37 -3.55 -9.55
CA ASP A 112 11.56 -3.37 -8.35
C ASP A 112 10.17 -4.02 -8.49
N CYS A 113 9.83 -4.54 -9.67
CA CYS A 113 8.56 -5.23 -9.91
C CYS A 113 8.72 -6.75 -9.74
N ASN A 114 7.84 -7.34 -8.94
CA ASN A 114 7.78 -8.80 -8.79
C ASN A 114 6.91 -9.43 -9.88
N ARG A 115 7.29 -10.63 -10.35
CA ARG A 115 6.69 -11.31 -11.52
C ARG A 115 5.21 -11.69 -11.37
N THR A 116 4.77 -11.96 -10.15
CA THR A 116 3.43 -12.46 -9.85
C THR A 116 2.66 -11.38 -9.09
N PRO A 117 1.34 -11.19 -9.35
CA PRO A 117 0.56 -10.16 -8.69
C PRO A 117 0.79 -10.20 -7.18
N THR A 118 1.16 -9.02 -6.70
CA THR A 118 1.90 -8.76 -5.49
C THR A 118 1.13 -9.17 -4.24
N VAL A 119 1.83 -9.52 -3.14
CA VAL A 119 1.20 -9.47 -1.82
C VAL A 119 0.81 -8.01 -1.60
N ASP A 120 -0.48 -7.70 -1.70
CA ASP A 120 -0.98 -6.33 -1.69
C ASP A 120 -2.14 -6.14 -0.71
N GLY A 121 -2.42 -4.88 -0.42
CA GLY A 121 -3.46 -4.45 0.49
C GLY A 121 -3.99 -3.09 0.07
N LYS A 122 -5.29 -2.86 0.26
CA LYS A 122 -5.94 -1.59 -0.08
C LYS A 122 -6.35 -0.84 1.18
N LEU A 123 -5.90 0.42 1.29
CA LEU A 123 -6.31 1.37 2.32
C LEU A 123 -7.26 2.39 1.70
N GLU A 124 -8.53 2.33 2.05
CA GLU A 124 -9.53 3.28 1.56
C GLU A 124 -9.29 4.69 2.14
N VAL A 125 -9.40 5.71 1.29
CA VAL A 125 -9.19 7.11 1.65
C VAL A 125 -10.52 7.86 1.63
N TYR A 126 -10.95 8.26 2.82
CA TYR A 126 -12.13 9.07 3.04
C TYR A 126 -11.73 10.52 3.25
N ASP A 127 -12.39 11.44 2.52
CA ASP A 127 -12.24 12.85 2.81
C ASP A 127 -13.18 13.20 3.97
N ILE A 128 -12.63 13.75 5.05
CA ILE A 128 -13.43 14.28 6.15
C ILE A 128 -13.78 15.73 5.77
N ALA A 129 -14.60 15.90 4.74
CA ALA A 129 -15.25 17.18 4.53
C ALA A 129 -16.28 17.35 5.66
N SER A 130 -15.96 18.27 6.58
CA SER A 130 -16.82 19.17 7.34
C SER A 130 -18.29 18.76 7.50
N LYS A 131 -18.80 18.71 8.75
CA LYS A 131 -20.24 18.75 9.11
C LYS A 131 -21.13 19.20 7.93
N VAL A 132 -21.64 18.26 7.15
CA VAL A 132 -22.67 18.56 6.16
C VAL A 132 -23.97 18.61 6.95
N GLU A 133 -24.34 19.81 7.41
CA GLU A 133 -25.73 20.08 7.74
C GLU A 133 -26.59 19.75 6.51
N PRO A 134 -27.77 19.14 6.70
CA PRO A 134 -28.56 18.61 5.61
C PRO A 134 -29.09 19.76 4.76
N MET A 135 -28.70 19.84 3.49
CA MET A 135 -29.34 20.78 2.58
C MET A 135 -30.76 20.30 2.23
N PRO A 136 -31.80 21.10 2.49
CA PRO A 136 -33.17 20.77 2.17
C PRO A 136 -33.45 21.26 0.74
N TRP A 137 -33.19 20.44 -0.27
CA TRP A 137 -33.67 20.74 -1.61
C TRP A 137 -35.10 20.23 -1.76
N ARG A 138 -36.05 21.10 -1.41
CA ARG A 138 -37.41 21.07 -1.95
C ARG A 138 -37.36 21.26 -3.47
N LEU A 139 -38.05 20.42 -4.21
CA LEU A 139 -38.76 20.76 -5.46
C LEU A 139 -40.06 19.95 -5.43
N ARG A 140 -41.19 20.60 -5.13
CA ARG A 140 -42.20 21.15 -6.06
C ARG A 140 -43.00 20.06 -6.76
#